data_AF-A0A2A9M9W3-F1
#
_entry.id   AF-A0A2A9M9W3-F1
#
_cell.length_a   1.000
_cell.length_b   1.000
_cell.length_c   1.000
_cell.angle_alpha   90.00
_cell.angle_beta   90.00
_cell.angle_gamma   90.00
#
_symmetry.space_group_name_H-M   'P 1'
#
loop_
_entity.id
_entity.type
_entity.pdbx_description
1 polymer ?
#
loop_
_entity_poly.entity_id
_entity_poly.type
_entity_poly.pdbx_seq_one_letter_code
_entity_poly.pdbx_strand_id
1 'polypeptide(L)'
;MLIYTESDREPTVMKDNTSCPNAGGPRAFMLDSATTTRYTPKLLEVAPLRSHRFSCRPGKSCSIVVAGYGLKESDHIVVLPANETCPPEDLRNTIHKQSLSSKRQIRTSSKTTYDYSVRPQSEQTIMTVFDLKPLEEGKYTVCYATSRSTRGEDPVARDFHYKAGEIGEQNVKEETERSTSVSWFGT
;
A
#
# COMPACT_ATOMS: atom_id res chain seq x y z
N MET A 1 19.27 2.06 0.87
CA MET A 1 19.34 3.54 0.98
C MET A 1 20.79 3.95 0.81
N LEU A 2 21.12 4.84 -0.13
CA LEU A 2 22.48 5.41 -0.23
C LEU A 2 22.54 6.57 0.76
N ILE A 3 23.42 6.49 1.75
CA ILE A 3 23.63 7.56 2.73
C ILE A 3 25.00 8.14 2.46
N TYR A 4 25.05 9.45 2.22
CA TYR A 4 26.30 10.19 2.10
C TYR A 4 26.80 10.43 3.52
N THR A 5 27.83 9.70 3.93
CA THR A 5 28.44 9.91 5.23
C THR A 5 29.40 11.10 5.22
N GLU A 6 29.96 11.46 4.04
CA GLU A 6 30.85 12.59 3.80
C GLU A 6 30.70 13.08 2.34
N SER A 7 30.92 14.36 2.06
CA SER A 7 30.67 14.99 0.75
C SER A 7 31.51 14.46 -0.41
N ASP A 8 32.60 13.74 -0.10
CA ASP A 8 33.67 13.45 -1.04
C ASP A 8 33.82 11.95 -1.33
N ARG A 9 32.93 11.10 -0.80
CA ARG A 9 33.02 9.64 -0.94
C ARG A 9 31.94 9.06 -1.85
N GLU A 10 32.34 8.09 -2.66
CA GLU A 10 31.41 7.25 -3.42
C GLU A 10 30.45 6.54 -2.45
N PRO A 11 29.15 6.50 -2.78
CA PRO A 11 28.14 6.01 -1.86
C PRO A 11 28.33 4.51 -1.63
N THR A 12 28.65 4.16 -0.39
CA THR A 12 28.82 2.76 0.02
C THR A 12 27.47 2.16 0.36
N VAL A 13 27.21 0.96 -0.18
CA VAL A 13 26.00 0.19 0.11
C VAL A 13 26.08 -0.30 1.55
N MET A 14 25.16 0.16 2.42
CA MET A 14 25.01 -0.40 3.77
C MET A 14 24.69 -1.89 3.67
N LYS A 15 25.61 -2.73 4.14
CA LYS A 15 25.42 -4.19 4.28
C LYS A 15 24.75 -4.59 5.59
N ASP A 16 24.48 -3.63 6.46
CA ASP A 16 23.88 -3.88 7.76
C ASP A 16 22.34 -3.94 7.65
N ASN A 17 21.81 -5.17 7.72
CA ASN A 17 20.38 -5.44 7.73
C ASN A 17 19.70 -5.05 9.06
N THR A 18 20.46 -4.73 10.12
CA THR A 18 19.90 -4.40 11.44
C THR A 18 19.49 -2.93 11.55
N SER A 19 20.14 -2.05 10.80
CA SER A 19 19.83 -0.61 10.74
C SER A 19 18.52 -0.29 9.99
N CYS A 20 18.02 -1.23 9.18
CA CYS A 20 16.78 -1.09 8.43
C CYS A 20 15.85 -2.29 8.73
N PRO A 21 14.97 -2.21 9.75
CA PRO A 21 14.16 -3.34 10.21
C PRO A 21 13.21 -3.96 9.16
N ASN A 22 13.09 -3.34 7.98
CA ASN A 22 12.21 -3.77 6.88
C ASN A 22 12.96 -4.17 5.59
N ALA A 23 14.26 -4.49 5.62
CA ALA A 23 15.06 -4.89 4.45
C ALA A 23 14.93 -3.90 3.26
N GLY A 24 15.79 -2.87 3.26
CA GLY A 24 15.63 -1.62 2.51
C GLY A 24 15.50 -1.73 0.98
N GLY A 25 14.28 -1.47 0.51
CA GLY A 25 13.98 -1.00 -0.84
C GLY A 25 14.21 0.50 -1.06
N PRO A 26 14.27 0.97 -2.32
CA PRO A 26 14.19 2.39 -2.62
C PRO A 26 12.85 2.96 -2.13
N ARG A 27 12.88 3.96 -1.26
CA ARG A 27 11.68 4.66 -0.77
C ARG A 27 11.46 5.92 -1.58
N ALA A 28 10.20 6.24 -1.84
CA ALA A 28 9.83 7.47 -2.53
C ALA A 28 9.48 8.55 -1.50
N PHE A 29 9.99 9.76 -1.73
CA PHE A 29 9.67 10.93 -0.92
C PHE A 29 9.23 12.09 -1.81
N MET A 30 8.37 12.94 -1.26
CA MET A 30 7.90 14.18 -1.87
C MET A 30 8.22 15.35 -0.93
N LEU A 31 8.68 16.46 -1.50
CA LEU A 31 8.84 17.70 -0.76
C LEU A 31 7.49 18.42 -0.70
N ASP A 32 6.97 18.62 0.51
CA ASP A 32 5.80 19.47 0.73
C ASP A 32 6.25 20.93 0.89
N SER A 33 6.13 21.69 -0.19
CA SER A 33 6.39 23.12 -0.24
C SER A 33 5.16 23.97 0.10
N ALA A 34 3.98 23.37 0.27
CA ALA A 34 2.74 24.13 0.45
C ALA A 34 2.61 24.75 1.85
N THR A 35 3.58 24.55 2.77
CA THR A 35 3.66 25.31 4.03
C THR A 35 4.46 26.60 3.85
N THR A 36 3.84 27.53 3.12
CA THR A 36 4.08 29.00 3.02
C THR A 36 5.25 29.61 3.82
N THR A 37 6.21 30.17 3.08
CA THR A 37 7.08 31.37 3.33
C THR A 37 7.87 31.52 4.65
N ARG A 38 7.62 30.73 5.70
CA ARG A 38 8.33 30.83 7.00
C ARG A 38 8.72 29.48 7.63
N TYR A 39 8.43 28.35 6.95
CA TYR A 39 8.75 27.02 7.46
C TYR A 39 9.68 26.25 6.52
N THR A 40 10.52 25.39 7.11
CA THR A 40 11.35 24.46 6.37
C THR A 40 10.48 23.44 5.63
N PRO A 41 10.75 23.15 4.33
CA PRO A 41 9.97 22.18 3.57
C PRO A 41 10.03 20.82 4.27
N LYS A 42 8.87 20.16 4.36
CA LYS A 42 8.79 18.83 4.97
C LYS A 42 8.99 17.77 3.90
N LEU A 43 9.82 16.78 4.21
CA LEU A 43 9.93 15.58 3.41
C LEU A 43 8.84 14.59 3.83
N LEU A 44 7.96 14.25 2.91
CA LEU A 44 6.87 13.30 3.11
C LEU A 44 7.16 12.01 2.38
N GLU A 45 6.94 10.88 3.03
CA GLU A 45 7.06 9.58 2.38
C GLU A 45 5.83 9.28 1.51
N VAL A 46 6.07 8.81 0.29
CA VAL A 46 5.04 8.29 -0.63
C VAL A 46 4.89 6.80 -0.34
N ALA A 47 3.76 6.42 0.23
CA ALA A 47 3.51 5.04 0.66
C ALA A 47 2.00 4.76 0.77
N PRO A 48 1.60 3.48 0.64
CA PRO A 48 0.25 3.06 1.01
C PRO A 48 0.03 3.25 2.52
N LEU A 49 -1.23 3.43 2.91
CA LEU A 49 -1.61 3.30 4.31
C LEU A 49 -1.40 1.87 4.77
N ARG A 50 -1.01 1.70 6.03
CA ARG A 50 -0.78 0.38 6.61
C ARG A 50 -2.10 -0.30 6.93
N SER A 51 -2.10 -1.62 6.85
CA SER A 51 -3.17 -2.48 7.41
C SER A 51 -4.51 -2.44 6.67
N HIS A 52 -4.51 -2.29 5.33
CA HIS A 52 -5.74 -2.52 4.58
C HIS A 52 -6.18 -3.99 4.70
N ARG A 53 -7.50 -4.20 4.78
CA ARG A 53 -8.11 -5.53 4.70
C ARG A 53 -8.91 -5.64 3.43
N PHE A 54 -8.54 -6.58 2.58
CA PHE A 54 -9.18 -6.86 1.31
C PHE A 54 -9.91 -8.20 1.37
N SER A 55 -10.91 -8.37 0.52
CA SER A 55 -11.61 -9.64 0.35
C SER A 55 -11.86 -9.89 -1.13
N CYS A 56 -11.56 -11.11 -1.57
CA CYS A 56 -11.81 -11.58 -2.93
C CYS A 56 -12.51 -12.94 -2.86
N ARG A 57 -13.40 -13.21 -3.82
CA ARG A 57 -14.02 -14.53 -3.95
C ARG A 57 -13.01 -15.51 -4.57
N PRO A 58 -12.81 -16.71 -3.99
CA PRO A 58 -11.92 -17.72 -4.57
C PRO A 58 -12.27 -18.05 -6.03
N GLY A 59 -11.26 -18.23 -6.86
CA GLY A 59 -11.37 -18.56 -8.28
C GLY A 59 -11.95 -17.45 -9.17
N LYS A 60 -12.18 -16.24 -8.64
CA LYS A 60 -12.70 -15.09 -9.41
C LYS A 60 -11.70 -13.95 -9.43
N SER A 61 -11.63 -13.24 -10.56
CA SER A 61 -10.92 -11.96 -10.61
C SER A 61 -11.61 -10.95 -9.69
N CYS A 62 -10.82 -10.10 -9.06
CA CYS A 62 -11.30 -9.03 -8.19
C CYS A 62 -10.47 -7.77 -8.41
N SER A 63 -10.96 -6.62 -7.95
CA SER A 63 -10.18 -5.38 -7.94
C SER A 63 -10.03 -4.92 -6.50
N ILE A 64 -8.81 -4.54 -6.11
CA ILE A 64 -8.54 -3.94 -4.82
C ILE A 64 -8.19 -2.46 -4.98
N VAL A 65 -8.49 -1.68 -3.95
CA VAL A 65 -8.20 -0.26 -3.92
C VAL A 65 -7.17 -0.01 -2.83
N VAL A 66 -6.02 0.53 -3.21
CA VAL A 66 -4.97 0.90 -2.26
C VAL A 66 -5.01 2.41 -2.04
N ALA A 67 -5.24 2.81 -0.78
CA ALA A 67 -5.14 4.20 -0.37
C ALA A 67 -3.74 4.52 0.16
N GLY A 68 -3.31 5.76 -0.01
CA GLY A 68 -2.00 6.21 0.42
C GLY A 68 -1.70 7.63 -0.03
N TYR A 69 -0.49 8.09 0.32
CA TYR A 69 -0.02 9.41 -0.09
C TYR A 69 0.85 9.30 -1.33
N GLY A 70 0.58 10.15 -2.33
CA GLY A 70 1.41 10.29 -3.54
C GLY A 70 1.38 9.10 -4.49
N LEU A 71 0.42 8.18 -4.31
CA LEU A 71 0.24 6.98 -5.15
C LEU A 71 -0.23 7.34 -6.57
N LYS A 72 0.16 6.53 -7.55
CA LYS A 72 -0.09 6.73 -8.98
C LYS A 72 -0.58 5.46 -9.68
N GLU A 73 -1.15 5.63 -10.86
CA GLU A 73 -1.56 4.52 -11.74
C GLU A 73 -0.41 3.68 -12.27
N SER A 74 0.81 4.22 -12.27
CA SER A 74 2.02 3.52 -12.67
C SER A 74 2.63 2.68 -11.54
N ASP A 75 2.02 2.66 -10.35
CA ASP A 75 2.51 1.88 -9.22
C ASP A 75 2.20 0.39 -9.39
N HIS A 76 2.92 -0.45 -8.65
CA HIS A 76 2.85 -1.91 -8.77
C HIS A 76 2.51 -2.58 -7.45
N ILE A 77 1.84 -3.73 -7.54
CA ILE A 77 1.66 -4.63 -6.41
C ILE A 77 2.10 -6.05 -6.76
N VAL A 78 2.46 -6.78 -5.71
CA VAL A 78 2.49 -8.23 -5.72
C VAL A 78 1.64 -8.78 -4.60
N VAL A 79 1.00 -9.90 -4.88
CA VAL A 79 0.23 -10.65 -3.89
C VAL A 79 1.02 -11.91 -3.57
N LEU A 80 1.38 -12.05 -2.28
CA LEU A 80 2.17 -13.16 -1.75
C LEU A 80 1.30 -14.02 -0.82
N PRO A 81 1.59 -15.31 -0.67
CA PRO A 81 1.08 -16.10 0.45
C PRO A 81 1.28 -15.41 1.81
N ALA A 82 0.37 -15.63 2.77
CA ALA A 82 0.41 -14.93 4.07
C ALA A 82 1.68 -15.18 4.91
N ASN A 83 2.42 -16.25 4.66
CA ASN A 83 3.68 -16.56 5.33
C ASN A 83 4.90 -15.85 4.71
N GLU A 84 4.72 -15.15 3.58
CA GLU A 84 5.78 -14.38 2.94
C GLU A 84 5.74 -12.91 3.40
N THR A 85 6.92 -12.28 3.37
CA THR A 85 7.13 -10.90 3.81
C THR A 85 7.39 -9.96 2.64
N CYS A 86 7.18 -8.66 2.88
CA CYS A 86 7.59 -7.60 1.97
C CYS A 86 8.98 -7.09 2.40
N PRO A 87 9.97 -6.96 1.50
CA PRO A 87 9.97 -7.39 0.09
C PRO A 87 10.02 -8.92 -0.10
N PRO A 88 9.53 -9.46 -1.23
CA PRO A 88 9.68 -10.88 -1.55
C PRO A 88 11.15 -11.26 -1.77
N GLU A 89 11.52 -12.50 -1.47
CA GLU A 89 12.88 -13.01 -1.70
C GLU A 89 13.20 -13.19 -3.19
N ASP A 90 12.24 -13.71 -3.97
CA ASP A 90 12.38 -13.92 -5.40
C ASP A 90 11.15 -13.44 -6.18
N LEU A 91 11.30 -12.26 -6.78
CA LEU A 91 10.26 -11.66 -7.57
C LEU A 91 9.95 -12.42 -8.87
N ARG A 92 10.90 -13.17 -9.46
CA ARG A 92 10.64 -13.90 -10.71
C ARG A 92 9.60 -14.99 -10.51
N ASN A 93 9.72 -15.73 -9.41
CA ASN A 93 8.76 -16.75 -9.01
C ASN A 93 7.40 -16.14 -8.61
N THR A 94 7.41 -14.94 -8.02
CA THR A 94 6.19 -14.20 -7.66
C THR A 94 5.47 -13.58 -8.87
N ILE A 95 6.20 -13.01 -9.84
CA ILE A 95 5.63 -12.35 -11.04
C ILE A 95 4.81 -13.33 -11.86
N HIS A 96 5.30 -14.57 -12.02
CA HIS A 96 4.57 -15.62 -12.72
C HIS A 96 3.22 -15.95 -12.09
N LYS A 97 3.10 -15.72 -10.77
CA LYS A 97 1.86 -15.92 -10.04
C LYS A 97 0.99 -14.67 -10.15
N GLN A 98 1.40 -13.51 -9.61
CA GLN A 98 0.47 -12.38 -9.37
C GLN A 98 1.14 -10.98 -9.28
N SER A 99 2.03 -10.60 -10.21
CA SER A 99 2.46 -9.20 -10.34
C SER A 99 1.49 -8.37 -11.19
N LEU A 100 1.09 -7.21 -10.69
CA LEU A 100 0.06 -6.38 -11.31
C LEU A 100 0.45 -4.90 -11.21
N SER A 101 0.50 -4.25 -12.36
CA SER A 101 0.56 -2.79 -12.46
C SER A 101 -0.86 -2.22 -12.32
N SER A 102 -1.00 -1.06 -11.67
CA SER A 102 -2.29 -0.38 -11.64
C SER A 102 -2.76 -0.03 -13.05
N LYS A 103 -4.08 -0.11 -13.26
CA LYS A 103 -4.70 0.18 -14.56
C LYS A 103 -5.56 1.43 -14.57
N ARG A 104 -5.90 1.98 -13.39
CA ARG A 104 -6.75 3.17 -13.25
C ARG A 104 -6.72 3.76 -11.85
N GLN A 105 -7.03 5.05 -11.77
CA GLN A 105 -7.37 5.74 -10.52
C GLN A 105 -8.86 6.07 -10.45
N ILE A 106 -9.42 6.02 -9.25
CA ILE A 106 -10.77 6.49 -8.95
C ILE A 106 -10.71 7.70 -8.03
N ARG A 107 -11.64 8.63 -8.22
CA ARG A 107 -11.78 9.81 -7.36
C ARG A 107 -12.98 9.60 -6.44
N THR A 108 -12.80 9.82 -5.15
CA THR A 108 -13.92 9.80 -4.19
C THR A 108 -14.12 11.17 -3.58
N SER A 109 -15.38 11.56 -3.43
CA SER A 109 -15.80 12.78 -2.73
C SER A 109 -15.67 12.68 -1.21
N SER A 110 -15.46 11.46 -0.69
CA SER A 110 -15.20 11.24 0.72
C SER A 110 -13.80 11.80 1.05
N LYS A 111 -13.76 12.84 1.88
CA LYS A 111 -12.62 13.04 2.79
C LYS A 111 -12.57 11.78 3.65
N THR A 112 -11.87 10.75 3.21
CA THR A 112 -11.54 9.65 4.08
C THR A 112 -10.68 10.26 5.18
N THR A 113 -11.22 10.25 6.40
CA THR A 113 -10.60 10.77 7.60
C THR A 113 -9.38 9.94 7.90
N TYR A 114 -8.28 10.21 7.21
CA TYR A 114 -7.00 9.62 7.52
C TYR A 114 -6.51 10.34 8.78
N ASP A 115 -6.37 9.59 9.87
CA ASP A 115 -5.89 10.08 11.18
C ASP A 115 -4.39 10.44 11.16
N TYR A 116 -3.74 10.13 10.05
CA TYR A 116 -2.38 10.56 9.73
C TYR A 116 -2.49 11.98 9.19
N SER A 117 -1.53 12.85 9.53
CA SER A 117 -1.35 14.18 8.96
C SER A 117 -0.95 14.15 7.47
N VAL A 118 -1.56 13.26 6.68
CA VAL A 118 -1.62 13.32 5.24
C VAL A 118 -2.51 14.50 4.94
N ARG A 119 -1.85 15.64 4.75
CA ARG A 119 -2.47 16.92 4.48
C ARG A 119 -3.66 16.73 3.51
N PRO A 120 -4.91 16.99 3.91
CA PRO A 120 -6.05 16.89 3.00
C PRO A 120 -5.93 18.07 2.03
N GLN A 121 -5.28 17.86 0.89
CA GLN A 121 -5.04 18.92 -0.10
C GLN A 121 -6.08 18.96 -1.22
N SER A 122 -7.08 18.09 -1.20
CA SER A 122 -8.18 18.13 -2.16
C SER A 122 -9.49 17.69 -1.52
N GLU A 123 -10.59 18.25 -2.01
CA GLU A 123 -11.95 17.79 -1.70
C GLU A 123 -12.18 16.33 -2.13
N GLN A 124 -11.29 15.79 -2.98
CA GLN A 124 -11.36 14.45 -3.53
C GLN A 124 -10.16 13.63 -3.12
N THR A 125 -10.38 12.36 -2.76
CA THR A 125 -9.31 11.38 -2.54
C THR A 125 -9.08 10.60 -3.83
N ILE A 126 -7.84 10.60 -4.32
CA ILE A 126 -7.43 9.76 -5.45
C ILE A 126 -7.03 8.40 -4.90
N MET A 127 -7.66 7.33 -5.39
CA MET A 127 -7.34 5.97 -4.99
C MET A 127 -6.86 5.15 -6.19
N THR A 128 -5.80 4.38 -5.99
CA THR A 128 -5.20 3.56 -7.04
C THR A 128 -5.85 2.17 -7.02
N VAL A 129 -6.37 1.73 -8.17
CA VAL A 129 -7.06 0.45 -8.33
C VAL A 129 -6.16 -0.57 -9.01
N PHE A 130 -6.14 -1.78 -8.47
CA PHE A 130 -5.40 -2.92 -9.01
C PHE A 130 -6.34 -4.08 -9.28
N ASP A 131 -6.33 -4.58 -10.50
CA ASP A 131 -7.13 -5.74 -10.90
C ASP A 131 -6.33 -7.01 -10.63
N LEU A 132 -6.78 -7.83 -9.70
CA LEU A 132 -6.18 -9.11 -9.34
C LEU A 132 -6.66 -10.23 -10.27
N LYS A 133 -5.73 -11.12 -10.62
CA LYS A 133 -6.06 -12.42 -11.20
C LYS A 133 -6.85 -13.25 -10.19
N PRO A 134 -7.62 -14.27 -10.64
CA PRO A 134 -8.23 -15.24 -9.75
C PRO A 134 -7.26 -15.75 -8.69
N LEU A 135 -7.67 -15.60 -7.43
CA LEU A 135 -6.93 -16.09 -6.27
C LEU A 135 -7.56 -17.40 -5.82
N GLU A 136 -6.73 -18.36 -5.43
CA GLU A 136 -7.23 -19.55 -4.74
C GLU A 136 -7.75 -19.18 -3.35
N GLU A 137 -8.41 -20.13 -2.70
CA GLU A 137 -8.80 -19.96 -1.30
C GLU A 137 -7.56 -19.86 -0.41
N GLY A 138 -7.51 -18.82 0.42
CA GLY A 138 -6.36 -18.61 1.31
C GLY A 138 -6.23 -17.19 1.85
N LYS A 139 -5.12 -16.97 2.56
CA LYS A 139 -4.70 -15.66 3.07
C LYS A 139 -3.45 -15.20 2.31
N TYR A 140 -3.43 -13.91 1.98
CA TYR A 140 -2.36 -13.31 1.20
C TYR A 140 -1.91 -11.98 1.79
N THR A 141 -0.63 -11.68 1.62
CA THR A 141 -0.02 -10.39 1.90
C THR A 141 0.09 -9.58 0.61
N VAL A 142 -0.29 -8.30 0.63
CA VAL A 142 -0.14 -7.39 -0.51
C VAL A 142 1.08 -6.50 -0.29
N CYS A 143 2.10 -6.66 -1.13
CA CYS A 143 3.29 -5.82 -1.14
C CYS A 143 3.20 -4.80 -2.29
N TYR A 144 3.77 -3.61 -2.08
CA TYR A 144 3.58 -2.45 -2.93
C TYR A 144 4.91 -1.79 -3.28
N ALA A 145 5.06 -1.43 -4.57
CA ALA A 145 6.17 -0.68 -5.09
C ALA A 145 5.66 0.59 -5.79
N THR A 146 6.19 1.75 -5.39
CA THR A 146 5.81 3.02 -6.01
C THR A 146 6.57 3.22 -7.33
N SER A 147 5.92 3.74 -8.36
CA SER A 147 6.57 4.13 -9.61
C SER A 147 7.68 5.16 -9.41
N ARG A 148 7.56 5.99 -8.36
CA ARG A 148 8.59 6.95 -7.96
C ARG A 148 9.84 6.25 -7.40
N SER A 149 9.69 5.12 -6.73
CA SER A 149 10.82 4.32 -6.24
C SER A 149 11.48 3.51 -7.35
N THR A 150 10.72 3.03 -8.33
CA THR A 150 11.25 2.30 -9.49
C THR A 150 11.84 3.21 -10.57
N ARG A 151 11.60 4.52 -10.49
CA ARG A 151 12.03 5.52 -11.48
C ARG A 151 11.49 5.24 -12.89
N GLY A 152 10.35 4.55 -12.98
CA GLY A 152 9.75 4.16 -14.25
C GLY A 152 10.37 2.93 -14.91
N GLU A 153 11.33 2.27 -14.25
CA GLU A 153 11.85 0.96 -14.66
C GLU A 153 10.96 -0.18 -14.13
N ASP A 154 11.18 -1.39 -14.65
CA ASP A 154 10.52 -2.59 -14.15
C ASP A 154 10.91 -2.84 -12.68
N PRO A 155 9.94 -3.04 -11.77
CA PRO A 155 10.23 -3.19 -10.35
C PRO A 155 11.04 -4.47 -10.10
N VAL A 156 12.00 -4.37 -9.18
CA VAL A 156 12.75 -5.51 -8.64
C VAL A 156 12.25 -5.88 -7.25
N ALA A 157 12.59 -7.07 -6.75
CA ALA A 157 12.07 -7.62 -5.49
C ALA A 157 12.13 -6.62 -4.32
N ARG A 158 13.29 -5.96 -4.17
CA ARG A 158 13.54 -4.94 -3.14
C ARG A 158 12.60 -3.74 -3.21
N ASP A 159 11.97 -3.43 -4.35
CA ASP A 159 11.10 -2.26 -4.49
C ASP A 159 9.74 -2.45 -3.82
N PHE A 160 9.36 -3.70 -3.51
CA PHE A 160 8.11 -4.07 -2.87
C PHE A 160 8.21 -4.07 -1.33
N HIS A 161 8.87 -3.08 -0.73
CA HIS A 161 9.10 -3.03 0.73
C HIS A 161 7.88 -2.53 1.53
N TYR A 162 6.83 -2.01 0.88
CA TYR A 162 5.63 -1.57 1.57
C TYR A 162 4.59 -2.68 1.67
N LYS A 163 4.16 -3.03 2.89
CA LYS A 163 2.97 -3.86 3.12
C LYS A 163 1.70 -2.99 3.01
N ALA A 164 0.99 -3.11 1.91
CA ALA A 164 -0.27 -2.39 1.70
C ALA A 164 -1.42 -2.99 2.53
N GLY A 165 -1.45 -4.30 2.70
CA GLY A 165 -2.52 -4.96 3.43
C GLY A 165 -2.50 -6.47 3.33
N GLU A 166 -3.64 -7.07 3.65
CA GLU A 166 -3.88 -8.51 3.61
C GLU A 166 -5.18 -8.81 2.88
N ILE A 167 -5.20 -9.88 2.09
CA ILE A 167 -6.40 -10.44 1.47
C ILE A 167 -6.74 -11.74 2.20
N GLY A 168 -7.99 -11.92 2.58
CA GLY A 168 -8.47 -13.17 3.12
C GLY A 168 -9.97 -13.14 3.34
N GLU A 169 -10.52 -14.25 3.83
CA GLU A 169 -11.91 -14.24 4.30
C GLU A 169 -12.05 -13.22 5.41
N GLN A 170 -12.92 -12.23 5.19
CA GLN A 170 -13.44 -11.49 6.32
C GLN A 170 -14.24 -12.50 7.12
N ASN A 171 -13.78 -12.79 8.34
CA ASN A 171 -14.71 -13.19 9.39
C ASN A 171 -15.66 -12.01 9.54
N VAL A 172 -16.70 -11.98 8.70
CA VAL A 172 -17.90 -11.22 8.96
C VAL A 172 -18.46 -11.90 10.19
N LYS A 173 -17.97 -11.50 11.37
CA LYS A 173 -18.78 -11.57 12.56
C LYS A 173 -19.94 -10.65 12.24
N GLU A 174 -20.98 -11.25 11.70
CA GLU A 174 -22.33 -10.71 11.69
C GLU A 174 -22.54 -10.05 13.05
N GLU A 175 -22.56 -8.72 13.06
CA GLU A 175 -23.14 -7.95 14.14
C GLU A 175 -24.67 -8.07 13.98
N THR A 176 -25.17 -9.30 14.01
CA THR A 176 -26.59 -9.66 14.04
C THR A 176 -26.99 -9.80 15.49
N GLU A 177 -26.82 -8.74 16.29
CA GLU A 177 -27.38 -8.66 17.64
C GLU A 177 -27.67 -7.20 18.02
N ARG A 178 -28.86 -6.72 17.61
CA ARG A 178 -29.83 -5.91 18.39
C ARG A 178 -30.75 -5.13 17.46
N SER A 179 -31.72 -5.84 16.90
CA SER A 179 -33.04 -5.26 16.67
C SER A 179 -34.09 -6.33 16.95
N THR A 180 -34.03 -6.89 18.16
CA THR A 180 -35.12 -7.68 18.73
C THR A 180 -36.20 -6.72 19.22
N SER A 181 -37.31 -6.73 18.51
CA SER A 181 -38.69 -6.66 19.05
C SER A 181 -38.99 -5.61 20.13
N VAL A 182 -39.63 -4.52 19.72
CA VAL A 182 -40.72 -3.95 20.54
C VAL A 182 -41.93 -3.77 19.63
N SER A 183 -42.81 -4.76 19.64
CA SER A 183 -44.17 -4.62 19.14
C SER A 183 -45.15 -5.23 20.15
N TRP A 184 -45.90 -4.31 20.78
CA TRP A 184 -47.28 -4.40 21.28
C TRP A 184 -47.57 -5.31 22.49
N PHE A 185 -48.14 -4.74 23.56
CA PHE A 185 -49.56 -4.87 23.95
C PHE A 185 -49.82 -4.09 25.26
N GLY A 186 -50.91 -3.34 25.29
CA GLY A 186 -51.37 -2.62 26.49
C GLY A 186 -52.61 -1.82 26.17
N THR A 187 -53.74 -2.53 26.18
CA THR A 187 -55.15 -2.09 26.16
C THR A 187 -55.45 -0.85 26.97
#